data_AF-A0A926DC84-F1
#
_entry.id   AF-A0A926DC84-F1
#
_cell.length_a   1.000
_cell.length_b   1.000
_cell.length_c   1.000
_cell.angle_alpha   90.00
_cell.angle_beta   90.00
_cell.angle_gamma   90.00
#
_symmetry.space_group_name_H-M   'P 1'
#
loop_
_entity.id
_entity.type
_entity.pdbx_description
1 polymer ?
#
loop_
_entity_poly.entity_id
_entity_poly.type
_entity_poly.pdbx_seq_one_letter_code
_entity_poly.pdbx_strand_id
1 'polypeptide(L)' 'MEYLRSCLHDCGFGEQMTAKCLQCIGEKRRLELLRLLNLQRGKLMDELHTAQRRIDTMDYIIRQIEMTIEEAQL' A
#
# COMPACT_ATOMS: atom_id res chain seq x y z
N MET A 1 6.15 -17.04 16.48
CA MET A 1 6.89 -15.83 16.02
C MET A 1 7.07 -15.81 14.50
N GLU A 2 7.27 -16.95 13.85
CA GLU A 2 7.45 -17.05 12.39
C GLU A 2 6.22 -16.55 11.60
N TYR A 3 5.01 -16.91 12.04
CA TYR A 3 3.76 -16.40 11.47
C TYR A 3 3.71 -14.86 11.44
N LEU A 4 4.10 -14.21 12.52
CA LEU A 4 4.08 -12.75 12.60
C LEU A 4 5.12 -12.10 11.69
N ARG A 5 6.29 -12.72 11.53
CA ARG A 5 7.30 -12.26 10.57
C ARG A 5 6.75 -12.31 9.15
N SER A 6 6.05 -13.39 8.79
CA SER A 6 5.34 -13.48 7.50
C SER A 6 4.32 -12.37 7.35
N CYS A 7 3.45 -12.16 8.34
CA CYS A 7 2.44 -11.09 8.26
C CYS A 7 3.07 -9.70 8.09
N LEU A 8 4.18 -9.42 8.79
CA LEU A 8 4.90 -8.15 8.63
C LEU A 8 5.51 -8.05 7.22
N HIS A 9 6.11 -9.13 6.71
CA HIS A 9 6.62 -9.16 5.34
C HIS A 9 5.50 -8.91 4.31
N ASP A 10 4.35 -9.57 4.45
CA ASP A 10 3.20 -9.41 3.55
C ASP A 10 2.60 -8.00 3.60
N CYS A 11 2.79 -7.30 4.72
CA CYS A 11 2.43 -5.88 4.87
C CYS A 11 3.53 -4.92 4.33
N GLY A 12 4.57 -5.43 3.68
CA GLY A 12 5.65 -4.64 3.09
C GLY A 12 6.71 -4.15 4.09
N PHE A 13 6.80 -4.73 5.29
CA PHE A 13 7.89 -4.41 6.20
C PHE A 13 9.20 -5.04 5.72
N GLY A 14 10.21 -4.20 5.46
CA GLY A 14 11.58 -4.68 5.21
C GLY A 14 12.23 -5.27 6.47
N GLU A 15 13.30 -6.05 6.29
CA GLU A 15 13.98 -6.80 7.35
C GLU A 15 14.33 -5.97 8.60
N GLN A 16 14.86 -4.75 8.42
CA GLN A 16 15.20 -3.89 9.56
C GLN A 16 13.98 -3.48 10.38
N MET A 17 12.84 -3.25 9.72
CA MET A 17 11.62 -2.78 10.37
C MET A 17 10.86 -3.95 11.01
N THR A 18 10.89 -5.11 10.37
CA THR A 18 10.44 -6.38 10.93
C THR A 18 11.19 -6.72 12.22
N ALA A 19 12.52 -6.60 12.22
CA ALA A 19 13.34 -6.82 13.42
C ALA A 19 12.95 -5.87 14.57
N LYS A 20 12.75 -4.57 14.28
CA LYS A 20 12.30 -3.59 15.28
C LYS A 20 10.91 -3.91 15.84
N CYS A 21 9.97 -4.32 15.01
CA CYS A 21 8.64 -4.74 15.47
C CYS A 21 8.73 -5.96 16.40
N LEU A 22 9.52 -6.98 16.04
CA LEU A 22 9.73 -8.17 16.87
C LEU A 22 10.40 -7.83 18.20
N GLN A 23 11.37 -6.91 18.21
CA GLN A 23 12.01 -6.42 19.43
C GLN A 23 11.00 -5.70 20.34
N CYS A 24 10.17 -4.80 19.77
CA CYS A 24 9.16 -4.08 20.54
C CYS A 24 8.16 -5.04 21.21
N ILE A 25 7.85 -6.16 20.57
CA ILE A 25 6.99 -7.20 21.12
C ILE A 25 7.66 -7.90 22.30
N GLY A 26 8.92 -8.33 22.14
CA GLY A 26 9.69 -8.96 23.21
C GLY A 26 9.81 -8.07 24.45
N GLU A 27 10.03 -6.77 24.23
CA GLU A 27 10.19 -5.76 25.28
C GLU A 27 8.86 -5.13 25.76
N LYS A 28 7.71 -5.61 25.27
CA LYS A 28 6.37 -5.10 25.58
C LYS A 28 6.19 -3.59 25.31
N ARG A 29 6.96 -3.00 24.40
CA ARG A 29 6.87 -1.60 23.95
C ARG A 29 5.69 -1.38 23.00
N ARG A 30 4.47 -1.51 23.52
CA ARG A 30 3.21 -1.48 22.73
C ARG A 30 2.98 -0.19 21.96
N LEU A 31 3.30 0.97 22.56
CA LEU A 31 3.10 2.27 21.91
C LEU A 31 4.01 2.44 20.69
N GLU A 32 5.26 2.02 20.80
CA GLU A 32 6.21 2.07 19.69
C GLU A 32 5.83 1.10 18.58
N LEU A 33 5.41 -0.12 18.94
CA LEU A 33 4.88 -1.07 17.98
C LEU A 33 3.68 -0.50 17.21
N LEU A 34 2.70 0.09 17.92
CA LEU A 34 1.54 0.73 17.29
C LEU A 34 1.97 1.87 16.36
N ARG A 35 2.96 2.67 16.74
CA ARG A 35 3.50 3.74 15.89
C ARG A 35 4.11 3.17 14.60
N LEU A 36 4.91 2.11 14.69
CA LEU A 36 5.53 1.47 13.53
C LEU A 36 4.47 0.87 12.58
N LEU A 37 3.45 0.22 13.14
CA LEU A 37 2.34 -0.36 12.36
C LEU A 37 1.52 0.72 11.63
N ASN A 38 1.17 1.82 12.33
CA ASN A 38 0.44 2.92 11.71
C ASN A 38 1.26 3.63 10.63
N LEU A 39 2.58 3.75 10.81
CA LEU A 39 3.45 4.32 9.78
C LEU A 39 3.44 3.47 8.50
N GLN A 40 3.56 2.15 8.62
CA GLN A 40 3.49 1.27 7.45
C GLN A 40 2.11 1.30 6.79
N ARG A 41 1.04 1.32 7.59
CA ARG A 41 -0.32 1.47 7.07
C ARG A 41 -0.48 2.76 6.26
N GLY A 42 0.11 3.86 6.72
CA GLY A 42 0.12 5.13 5.98
C GLY A 42 0.77 4.99 4.60
N LYS A 43 1.95 4.37 4.53
CA LYS A 43 2.64 4.12 3.25
C LYS A 43 1.80 3.28 2.27
N LEU A 44 1.18 2.20 2.76
CA LEU A 44 0.31 1.36 1.94
C LEU A 44 -0.90 2.17 1.40
N MET A 45 -1.45 3.08 2.20
CA MET A 45 -2.51 3.98 1.73
C MET A 45 -2.01 4.96 0.67
N ASP A 46 -0.81 5.52 0.82
CA ASP A 46 -0.22 6.41 -0.19
C ASP A 46 0.05 5.68 -1.52
N GLU A 47 0.52 4.44 -1.45
CA GLU A 47 0.70 3.55 -2.61
C GLU A 47 -0.64 3.24 -3.29
N LEU A 48 -1.66 2.88 -2.52
CA LEU A 48 -3.02 2.65 -3.01
C LEU A 48 -3.58 3.90 -3.71
N HIS A 49 -3.51 5.06 -3.07
CA HIS A 49 -3.98 6.31 -3.68
C HIS A 49 -3.21 6.67 -4.96
N THR A 50 -1.93 6.33 -5.02
CA THR A 50 -1.11 6.55 -6.23
C THR A 50 -1.53 5.61 -7.35
N ALA A 51 -1.76 4.33 -7.05
CA ALA A 51 -2.28 3.38 -8.02
C ALA A 51 -3.67 3.80 -8.54
N GLN A 52 -4.56 4.23 -7.64
CA GLN A 52 -5.89 4.70 -8.00
C GLN A 52 -5.82 5.88 -8.99
N ARG A 53 -5.02 6.91 -8.69
CA ARG A 53 -4.87 8.07 -9.60
C ARG A 53 -4.39 7.67 -11.00
N ARG A 54 -3.53 6.65 -11.10
CA ARG A 54 -3.06 6.14 -12.39
C ARG A 54 -4.19 5.44 -13.15
N ILE A 55 -5.01 4.66 -12.46
CA ILE A 55 -6.20 4.02 -13.05
C ILE A 55 -7.18 5.09 -13.53
N ASP A 56 -7.52 6.08 -12.69
CA ASP A 56 -8.44 7.16 -13.07
C ASP A 56 -7.96 7.91 -14.33
N THR A 57 -6.65 8.12 -14.45
CA THR A 57 -6.03 8.74 -15.63
C THR A 57 -6.17 7.86 -16.87
N MET A 58 -5.96 6.54 -16.72
CA MET A 58 -6.12 5.60 -17.82
C MET A 58 -7.58 5.51 -18.27
N ASP A 59 -8.52 5.44 -17.33
CA ASP A 59 -9.96 5.39 -17.62
C ASP A 59 -10.41 6.65 -18.37
N TYR A 60 -9.92 7.81 -17.98
CA TYR A 60 -10.16 9.05 -18.73
C TYR A 60 -9.66 8.94 -20.18
N ILE A 61 -8.42 8.48 -20.41
CA ILE A 61 -7.85 8.33 -21.76
C ILE A 61 -8.67 7.33 -22.58
N ILE A 62 -9.02 6.18 -22.01
CA ILE A 62 -9.84 5.16 -22.66
C ILE A 62 -11.15 5.78 -23.12
N ARG A 63 -11.84 6.52 -22.23
CA ARG A 63 -13.11 7.16 -22.56
C ARG A 63 -12.99 8.18 -23.69
N GLN A 64 -11.91 8.97 -23.74
CA GLN A 64 -11.68 9.91 -24.84
C GLN A 64 -11.51 9.18 -26.20
N ILE A 65 -10.82 8.04 -26.20
CA ILE A 65 -10.61 7.24 -27.41
C ILE A 65 -11.94 6.62 -27.86
N GLU A 66 -12.72 6.05 -26.93
CA GLU A 66 -14.05 5.49 -27.22
C GLU A 66 -14.96 6.53 -27.88
N MET A 67 -15.01 7.75 -27.35
CA MET A 67 -15.79 8.85 -27.94
C MET A 67 -15.35 9.18 -29.37
N THR A 68 -14.04 9.22 -29.64
CA THR A 68 -13.52 9.50 -30.98
C THR A 68 -13.92 8.40 -31.97
N ILE A 69 -13.96 7.13 -31.53
CA ILE A 69 -14.41 6.01 -32.35
C ILE A 69 -15.91 6.12 -32.64
N GLU A 70 -16.72 6.47 -31.64
CA GLU A 70 -18.17 6.68 -31.80
C GLU A 70 -18.47 7.80 -32.80
N GLU A 71 -17.74 8.93 -32.73
CA GLU A 71 -17.89 10.06 -33.67
C GLU A 71 -17.48 9.70 -35.10
N ALA A 72 -16.44 8.89 -35.29
CA ALA A 72 -15.98 8.48 -36.62
C ALA A 72 -16.92 7.48 -37.33
N GLN A 73 -17.92 6.96 -36.62
CA GLN A 73 -18.94 6.03 -37.15
C GLN A 73 -20.25 6.74 -37.55
N LEU A 74 -20.35 8.06 -37.32
CA LEU A 74 -21.46 8.93 -37.74
C LEU A 74 -21.15 9.65 -39.07
#